data_AF-A0A2V6BXL8-F1
#
_entry.id   AF-A0A2V6BXL8-F1
#
_cell.length_a   1.000
_cell.length_b   1.000
_cell.length_c   1.000
_cell.angle_alpha   90.00
_cell.angle_beta   90.00
_cell.angle_gamma   90.00
#
_symmetry.space_group_name_H-M   'P 1'
#
loop_
_entity.id
_entity.type
_entity.pdbx_description
1 polymer ?
#
loop_
_entity_poly.entity_id
_entity_poly.type
_entity_poly.pdbx_seq_one_letter_code
_entity_poly.pdbx_strand_id
1 'polypeptide(L)' 'RLDKIEVERKGSVRRAKLTYLRKRIGKGAVAVKEKETAIAAAK' A
#
# COMPACT_ATOMS: atom_id res chain seq x y z
N ARG A 1 -19.79 -12.62 2.12
CA ARG A 1 -18.83 -13.39 2.94
C ARG A 1 -17.68 -13.77 2.01
N LEU A 2 -16.44 -13.58 2.44
CA LEU A 2 -15.26 -13.85 1.61
C LEU A 2 -14.53 -15.06 2.17
N ASP A 3 -14.03 -15.92 1.29
CA ASP A 3 -13.42 -17.19 1.69
C ASP A 3 -11.91 -17.07 1.92
N LYS A 4 -11.17 -16.37 1.03
CA LYS A 4 -9.74 -16.09 1.19
C LYS A 4 -9.37 -14.78 0.47
N ILE A 5 -8.42 -14.04 1.04
CA ILE A 5 -7.80 -12.86 0.42
C ILE A 5 -6.30 -13.07 0.40
N GLU A 6 -5.69 -12.91 -0.77
CA GLU A 6 -4.25 -12.94 -0.97
C GLU A 6 -3.74 -11.52 -1.25
N VAL A 7 -2.59 -11.18 -0.66
CA VAL A 7 -2.00 -9.85 -0.78
C VAL A 7 -0.88 -9.91 -1.79
N GLU A 8 -1.11 -9.33 -2.98
CA GLU A 8 -0.12 -9.30 -4.06
C GLU A 8 1.06 -8.37 -3.74
N ARG A 9 0.79 -7.18 -3.17
CA ARG A 9 1.81 -6.16 -2.90
C ARG A 9 1.44 -5.30 -1.69
N LYS A 10 2.43 -4.99 -0.84
CA LYS A 10 2.24 -4.11 0.31
C LYS A 10 2.75 -2.70 -0.01
N GLY A 11 1.87 -1.71 0.05
CA GLY A 11 2.23 -0.29 -0.09
C GLY A 11 2.48 0.39 1.26
N SER A 12 3.45 1.31 1.32
CA SER A 12 3.69 2.17 2.48
C SER A 12 2.79 3.40 2.41
N VAL A 13 1.68 3.34 3.13
CA VAL A 13 0.67 4.39 3.15
C VAL A 13 0.73 5.15 4.47
N ARG A 14 0.61 6.48 4.42
CA ARG A 14 0.62 7.35 5.62
C ARG A 14 -0.75 7.52 6.30
N ARG A 15 -1.85 7.31 5.59
CA ARG A 15 -3.23 7.53 6.06
C ARG A 15 -4.07 6.27 5.90
N ALA A 16 -4.92 5.94 6.88
CA ALA A 16 -5.79 4.77 6.83
C ALA A 16 -6.79 4.80 5.66
N LYS A 17 -7.29 5.98 5.29
CA LYS A 17 -8.21 6.18 4.15
C LYS A 17 -7.45 6.70 2.93
N LEU A 18 -7.57 5.98 1.82
CA LEU A 18 -6.90 6.27 0.54
C LEU A 18 -7.72 7.14 -0.44
N THR A 19 -8.75 7.85 0.03
CA THR A 19 -9.63 8.67 -0.82
C THR A 19 -8.88 9.78 -1.57
N TYR A 20 -7.71 10.20 -1.07
CA TYR A 20 -6.85 11.20 -1.72
C TYR A 20 -6.32 10.74 -3.08
N LEU A 21 -6.22 9.44 -3.33
CA LEU A 21 -5.74 8.90 -4.61
C LEU A 21 -6.73 9.18 -5.75
N ARG A 22 -8.02 9.37 -5.45
CA ARG A 22 -9.06 9.63 -6.47
C ARG A 22 -8.83 10.90 -7.29
N LYS A 23 -8.13 11.88 -6.73
CA LYS A 23 -7.82 13.15 -7.42
C LYS A 23 -6.47 13.14 -8.15
N ARG A 24 -5.69 12.04 -8.05
CA ARG A 24 -4.36 11.93 -8.66
C ARG A 24 -4.44 11.14 -9.96
N ILE A 25 -3.70 11.59 -10.98
CA ILE A 25 -3.68 10.97 -12.31
C ILE A 25 -2.23 10.62 -12.69
N GLY A 26 -2.05 9.55 -13.47
CA GLY A 26 -0.75 9.11 -13.99
C GLY A 26 0.24 8.71 -12.88
N LYS A 27 1.50 9.15 -13.00
CA LYS A 27 2.57 8.83 -12.04
C LYS A 27 2.29 9.32 -10.62
N GLY A 28 1.40 10.30 -10.45
CA GLY A 28 0.97 10.80 -9.13
C GLY A 28 0.04 9.85 -8.37
N ALA A 29 -0.70 8.98 -9.08
CA ALA A 29 -1.55 7.95 -8.49
C ALA A 29 -0.75 6.70 -8.09
N VAL A 30 0.33 6.41 -8.83
CA VAL A 30 1.23 5.26 -8.63
C VAL A 30 2.34 5.55 -7.62
N ALA A 31 2.45 6.79 -7.12
CA ALA A 31 3.51 7.22 -6.21
C ALA A 31 3.46 6.63 -4.79
N VAL A 32 2.56 5.67 -4.50
CA VAL A 32 2.59 4.94 -3.23
C VAL A 32 3.78 3.99 -3.26
N LYS A 33 4.84 4.36 -2.54
CA LYS A 33 6.05 3.53 -2.40
C LYS A 33 5.67 2.16 -1.82
N GLU A 34 6.39 1.13 -2.22
CA GLU A 34 6.28 -0.16 -1.55
C GLU A 34 6.62 -0.03 -0.07
N LYS A 35 5.97 -0.85 0.75
CA LYS A 35 6.34 -0.99 2.14
C LYS A 35 7.61 -1.83 2.18
N GLU A 36 8.74 -1.18 2.44
CA GLU A 36 9.97 -1.86 2.82
C GLU A 36 9.64 -2.78 4.01
N THR A 37 9.75 -4.08 3.78
CA THR A 37 9.51 -5.07 4.83
C THR A 37 10.67 -4.97 5.80
N ALA A 38 10.47 -4.26 6.90
CA ALA A 38 11.39 -4.24 8.04
C ALA A 38 11.39 -5.59 8.78
N ILE A 39 11.75 -6.67 8.07
CA ILE A 39 11.90 -8.02 8.62
C ILE A 39 13.38 -8.34 8.91
N ALA A 40 14.32 -7.45 8.58
CA ALA A 40 15.73 -7.63 8.93
C ALA A 40 16.12 -7.07 10.32
N ALA A 41 15.17 -6.79 11.21
CA ALA A 41 15.49 -6.26 12.55
C ALA A 41 14.52 -6.76 13.63
N ALA A 42 14.48 -8.07 13.87
CA ALA A 42 14.19 -8.65 15.18
C ALA A 42 14.43 -10.17 15.20
N LYS A 43 15.59 -10.53 15.77
CA LYS A 43 15.99 -11.82 16.36
C LYS A 43 16.41 -12.97 15.44
#